data_AF-R6YN39-F1
#
_entry.id   AF-R6YN39-F1
#
_cell.length_a   1.000
_cell.length_b   1.000
_cell.length_c   1.000
_cell.angle_alpha   90.00
_cell.angle_beta   90.00
_cell.angle_gamma   90.00
#
_symmetry.space_group_name_H-M   'P 1'
#
loop_
_entity.id
_entity.type
_entity.pdbx_description
1 polymer ?
#
loop_
_entity_poly.entity_id
_entity_poly.type
_entity_poly.pdbx_seq_one_letter_code
_entity_poly.pdbx_strand_id
1 'polypeptide(L)'
;MHKQILYILFLMGLFSFAACTNEESPLLSEGTGEIRFSVVDTTEVEITTRASYYFDVNKFNVSLNRGSEQIFSNKKYGDLAGKTFTYSASPDYVLTAESCTEAEAESANQGWGQARVSGKESFAIVKDESKTVTVNCGVVNSSVSVKFSDYITSMFTTYSIELYATDATSRTFTFDKSNYTFKTAYFNVGESGRKVAYTVSLPSFKNPYTGTLTLEPSKSYNLSVKVEGEGTNTTVTLGITVDGTLLEEKILPEKINPYM
;
A
#
# COMPACT_ATOMS: atom_id res chain seq x y z
N MET A 1 -101.51 0.87 6.86
CA MET A 1 -101.30 0.49 8.28
C MET A 1 -99.79 0.39 8.48
N HIS A 2 -99.04 1.10 9.33
CA HIS A 2 -99.16 2.02 10.48
C HIS A 2 -98.07 3.12 10.24
N LYS A 3 -98.30 4.43 10.43
CA LYS A 3 -97.98 5.26 11.63
C LYS A 3 -96.66 4.90 12.33
N GLN A 4 -95.77 5.78 12.81
CA GLN A 4 -95.54 7.23 12.90
C GLN A 4 -94.27 7.37 13.83
N ILE A 5 -93.72 8.59 14.02
CA ILE A 5 -92.75 9.01 15.09
C ILE A 5 -91.27 8.95 14.64
N LEU A 6 -90.56 10.03 14.29
CA LEU A 6 -90.21 11.31 14.95
C LEU A 6 -89.02 11.18 15.93
N TYR A 7 -88.04 12.08 15.72
CA TYR A 7 -87.22 12.83 16.71
C TYR A 7 -85.69 12.59 16.89
N ILE A 8 -84.96 13.72 16.75
CA ILE A 8 -83.85 14.27 17.56
C ILE A 8 -82.40 14.20 17.04
N LEU A 9 -81.91 15.42 16.72
CA LEU A 9 -80.54 15.97 16.76
C LEU A 9 -79.57 15.33 17.78
N PHE A 10 -78.29 15.18 17.41
CA PHE A 10 -77.21 15.90 18.11
C PHE A 10 -75.90 15.97 17.30
N LEU A 11 -75.13 16.98 17.66
CA LEU A 11 -74.02 17.63 16.99
C LEU A 11 -72.67 17.21 17.61
N MET A 12 -71.60 17.26 16.80
CA MET A 12 -70.16 17.39 17.15
C MET A 12 -69.39 16.20 17.76
N GLY A 13 -68.18 15.98 17.20
CA GLY A 13 -67.08 15.29 17.88
C GLY A 13 -65.99 14.78 16.93
N LEU A 14 -64.96 15.59 16.69
CA LEU A 14 -63.68 15.20 16.06
C LEU A 14 -63.04 13.99 16.76
N PHE A 15 -62.37 13.11 16.01
CA PHE A 15 -60.95 12.72 16.23
C PHE A 15 -60.50 11.74 15.13
N SER A 16 -59.95 12.29 14.04
CA SER A 16 -59.16 11.50 13.08
C SER A 16 -57.70 11.57 13.51
N PHE A 17 -57.22 10.56 14.23
CA PHE A 17 -55.78 10.32 14.36
C PHE A 17 -55.31 9.47 13.19
N ALA A 18 -55.06 10.11 12.05
CA ALA A 18 -54.15 9.55 11.05
C ALA A 18 -52.73 9.85 11.57
N ALA A 19 -52.12 8.87 12.23
CA ALA A 19 -50.70 8.90 12.51
C ALA A 19 -49.96 8.75 11.17
N CYS A 20 -49.59 9.88 10.57
CA CYS A 20 -48.55 9.91 9.55
C CYS A 20 -47.24 9.56 10.27
N THR A 21 -46.86 8.29 10.22
CA THR A 21 -45.46 7.91 10.43
C THR A 21 -44.68 8.55 9.29
N ASN A 22 -44.05 9.70 9.57
CA ASN A 22 -42.96 10.20 8.75
C ASN A 22 -41.85 9.16 8.85
N GLU A 23 -41.82 8.23 7.90
CA GLU A 23 -40.57 7.60 7.53
C GLU A 23 -39.72 8.73 6.94
N GLU A 24 -38.91 9.36 7.79
CA GLU A 24 -37.70 10.05 7.34
C GLU A 24 -36.81 9.00 6.70
N SER A 25 -37.09 8.69 5.43
CA SER A 25 -36.05 8.26 4.51
C SER A 25 -34.94 9.29 4.63
N PRO A 26 -33.65 8.91 4.78
CA PRO A 26 -32.59 9.89 4.77
C PRO A 26 -32.61 10.53 3.39
N LEU A 27 -33.20 11.74 3.32
CA LEU A 27 -33.22 12.56 2.11
C LEU A 27 -31.76 12.79 1.75
N LEU A 28 -31.29 12.09 0.73
CA LEU A 28 -30.16 12.56 -0.07
C LEU A 28 -30.50 14.01 -0.41
N SER A 29 -29.78 14.95 0.20
CA SER A 29 -29.98 16.37 0.01
C SER A 29 -30.00 16.66 -1.50
N GLU A 30 -31.14 16.99 -2.09
CA GLU A 30 -31.21 17.42 -3.48
C GLU A 30 -30.45 18.75 -3.61
N GLY A 31 -29.22 18.65 -4.11
CA GLY A 31 -28.30 19.77 -4.28
C GLY A 31 -26.91 19.30 -4.69
N THR A 32 -26.08 20.27 -5.06
CA THR A 32 -24.69 20.05 -5.45
C THR A 32 -23.75 20.81 -4.53
N GLY A 33 -22.54 20.31 -4.35
CA GLY A 33 -21.44 21.02 -3.71
C GLY A 33 -20.26 21.20 -4.66
N GLU A 34 -19.36 22.11 -4.30
CA GLU A 34 -18.12 22.38 -5.03
C GLU A 34 -16.93 21.72 -4.34
N ILE A 35 -16.11 21.00 -5.12
CA ILE A 35 -14.96 20.27 -4.61
C ILE A 35 -13.69 20.65 -5.37
N ARG A 36 -12.60 20.81 -4.64
CA ARG A 36 -11.23 20.85 -5.16
C ARG A 36 -10.45 19.64 -4.63
N PHE A 37 -9.53 19.13 -5.42
CA PHE A 37 -8.68 18.01 -5.02
C PHE A 37 -7.27 18.48 -4.72
N SER A 38 -6.69 17.90 -3.67
CA SER A 38 -5.28 18.06 -3.29
C SER A 38 -4.68 16.67 -3.07
N VAL A 39 -3.49 16.43 -3.63
CA VAL A 39 -2.72 15.20 -3.41
C VAL A 39 -1.38 15.59 -2.81
N VAL A 40 -1.02 14.94 -1.71
CA VAL A 40 0.20 15.20 -0.95
C VAL A 40 1.00 13.90 -0.85
N ASP A 41 2.27 13.96 -1.23
CA ASP A 41 3.24 12.90 -0.98
C ASP A 41 3.78 13.04 0.46
N THR A 42 3.60 12.00 1.28
CA THR A 42 4.04 11.96 2.69
C THR A 42 5.28 11.08 2.90
N THR A 43 5.92 10.60 1.84
CA THR A 43 7.02 9.62 1.91
C THR A 43 8.21 10.06 2.78
N GLU A 44 8.56 11.36 2.77
CA GLU A 44 9.65 11.89 3.61
C GLU A 44 9.35 11.86 5.11
N VAL A 45 8.07 12.01 5.49
CA VAL A 45 7.62 12.06 6.89
C VAL A 45 7.47 10.66 7.47
N GLU A 46 7.01 9.71 6.67
CA GLU A 46 6.72 8.34 7.11
C GLU A 46 7.98 7.46 7.21
N ILE A 47 9.04 7.76 6.44
CA ILE A 47 10.21 6.89 6.35
C ILE A 47 11.52 7.71 6.37
N THR A 48 11.94 8.12 7.56
CA THR A 48 13.10 8.99 7.83
C THR A 48 14.47 8.42 7.42
N THR A 49 14.55 7.16 6.97
CA THR A 49 15.81 6.44 6.69
C THR A 49 16.00 6.02 5.23
N ARG A 50 15.06 6.34 4.33
CA ARG A 50 15.21 6.06 2.89
C ARG A 50 15.81 7.25 2.15
N ALA A 51 16.61 6.97 1.11
CA ALA A 51 16.81 7.95 0.04
C ALA A 51 15.42 8.33 -0.49
N SER A 52 15.03 9.60 -0.32
CA SER A 52 13.70 10.11 -0.66
C SER A 52 13.31 9.64 -2.06
N TYR A 53 12.22 8.87 -2.16
CA TYR A 53 11.63 8.62 -3.47
C TYR A 53 11.09 9.95 -3.99
N TYR A 54 11.64 10.44 -5.09
CA TYR A 54 11.09 11.64 -5.71
C TYR A 54 9.89 11.23 -6.58
N PHE A 55 8.69 11.47 -6.06
CA PHE A 55 7.45 11.28 -6.80
C PHE A 55 6.92 12.61 -7.32
N ASP A 56 6.73 12.70 -8.63
CA ASP A 56 6.03 13.84 -9.24
C ASP A 56 4.52 13.64 -9.04
N VAL A 57 3.97 14.28 -8.00
CA VAL A 57 2.55 14.19 -7.64
C VAL A 57 1.62 14.54 -8.80
N ASN A 58 2.04 15.39 -9.74
CA ASN A 58 1.22 15.74 -10.91
C ASN A 58 0.95 14.56 -11.83
N LYS A 59 1.80 13.52 -11.77
CA LYS A 59 1.68 12.30 -12.59
C LYS A 59 0.85 11.20 -11.93
N PHE A 60 0.37 11.42 -10.70
CA PHE A 60 -0.42 10.41 -9.99
C PHE A 60 -1.75 10.19 -10.70
N ASN A 61 -2.17 8.94 -10.71
CA ASN A 61 -3.48 8.52 -11.19
C ASN A 61 -4.49 8.76 -10.07
N VAL A 62 -5.52 9.52 -10.37
CA VAL A 62 -6.60 9.87 -9.45
C VAL A 62 -7.91 9.29 -9.96
N SER A 63 -8.67 8.70 -9.04
CA SER A 63 -9.98 8.11 -9.31
C SER A 63 -10.98 8.57 -8.25
N LEU A 64 -12.22 8.83 -8.66
CA LEU A 64 -13.30 9.24 -7.78
C LEU A 64 -14.47 8.28 -7.94
N ASN A 65 -14.92 7.71 -6.83
CA ASN A 65 -16.10 6.89 -6.75
C ASN A 65 -17.14 7.53 -5.82
N ARG A 66 -18.42 7.24 -6.05
CA ARG A 66 -19.54 7.51 -5.14
C ARG A 66 -20.25 6.19 -4.87
N GLY A 67 -20.08 5.63 -3.68
CA GLY A 67 -20.50 4.26 -3.41
C GLY A 67 -19.85 3.28 -4.41
N SER A 68 -20.68 2.55 -5.17
CA SER A 68 -20.22 1.65 -6.24
C SER A 68 -20.08 2.30 -7.62
N GLU A 69 -20.52 3.56 -7.78
CA GLU A 69 -20.45 4.28 -9.05
C GLU A 69 -19.06 4.92 -9.23
N GLN A 70 -18.38 4.57 -10.32
CA GLN A 70 -17.13 5.22 -10.70
C GLN A 70 -17.42 6.47 -11.53
N ILE A 71 -17.12 7.64 -10.95
CA ILE A 71 -17.34 8.93 -11.61
C ILE A 71 -16.22 9.21 -12.61
N PHE A 72 -14.98 8.96 -12.22
CA PHE A 72 -13.85 8.90 -13.12
C PHE A 72 -12.75 8.01 -12.55
N SER A 73 -11.88 7.54 -13.45
CA SER A 73 -10.71 6.75 -13.08
C SER A 73 -9.49 7.19 -13.86
N ASN A 74 -8.33 7.00 -13.26
CA ASN A 74 -7.02 7.11 -13.92
C ASN A 74 -6.76 8.48 -14.58
N LYS A 75 -7.26 9.57 -13.98
CA LYS A 75 -6.93 10.94 -14.42
C LYS A 75 -5.63 11.40 -13.77
N LYS A 76 -4.79 12.14 -14.50
CA LYS A 76 -3.57 12.69 -13.90
C LYS A 76 -3.92 13.82 -12.94
N TYR A 77 -3.33 13.83 -11.75
CA TYR A 77 -3.57 14.88 -10.77
C TYR A 77 -3.25 16.28 -11.32
N GLY A 78 -2.20 16.43 -12.14
CA GLY A 78 -1.86 17.69 -12.79
C GLY A 78 -2.98 18.25 -13.69
N ASP A 79 -3.84 17.39 -14.23
CA ASP A 79 -5.01 17.81 -15.01
C ASP A 79 -6.20 18.22 -14.13
N LEU A 80 -6.17 17.91 -12.84
CA LEU A 80 -7.22 18.20 -11.87
C LEU A 80 -6.85 19.36 -10.94
N ALA A 81 -5.56 19.54 -10.67
CA ALA A 81 -5.03 20.53 -9.73
C ALA A 81 -5.53 21.95 -10.06
N GLY A 82 -6.02 22.64 -9.02
CA GLY A 82 -6.54 24.01 -9.13
C GLY A 82 -7.93 24.13 -9.78
N LYS A 83 -8.54 23.03 -10.26
CA LYS A 83 -9.90 23.04 -10.79
C LYS A 83 -10.93 22.82 -9.69
N THR A 84 -12.08 23.46 -9.85
CA THR A 84 -13.28 23.20 -9.05
C THR A 84 -14.21 22.27 -9.83
N PHE A 85 -14.78 21.29 -9.16
CA PHE A 85 -15.76 20.35 -9.70
C PHE A 85 -17.08 20.46 -8.94
N THR A 86 -18.19 20.31 -9.63
CA THR A 86 -19.54 20.33 -9.03
C THR A 86 -20.13 18.93 -9.11
N TYR A 87 -20.51 18.38 -7.96
CA TYR A 87 -21.09 17.04 -7.84
C TYR A 87 -22.30 17.05 -6.90
N SER A 88 -23.19 16.06 -7.04
CA SER A 88 -24.36 15.92 -6.16
C SER A 88 -23.94 15.67 -4.70
N ALA A 89 -24.71 16.19 -3.77
CA ALA A 89 -24.51 15.91 -2.35
C ALA A 89 -24.70 14.41 -2.06
N SER A 90 -23.73 13.81 -1.36
CA SER A 90 -23.75 12.42 -0.91
C SER A 90 -22.62 12.21 0.10
N PRO A 91 -22.80 11.32 1.10
CA PRO A 91 -21.77 10.98 2.07
C PRO A 91 -20.74 9.95 1.56
N ASP A 92 -20.95 9.38 0.36
CA ASP A 92 -20.30 8.12 -0.05
C ASP A 92 -19.14 8.33 -1.03
N TYR A 93 -18.51 9.50 -1.04
CA TYR A 93 -17.41 9.75 -1.95
C TYR A 93 -16.10 9.17 -1.44
N VAL A 94 -15.35 8.55 -2.34
CA VAL A 94 -13.99 8.09 -2.10
C VAL A 94 -13.09 8.58 -3.23
N LEU A 95 -12.08 9.36 -2.87
CA LEU A 95 -11.02 9.80 -3.78
C LEU A 95 -9.78 8.96 -3.52
N THR A 96 -9.22 8.35 -4.56
CA THR A 96 -7.97 7.60 -4.48
C THR A 96 -6.92 8.23 -5.36
N ALA A 97 -5.66 8.19 -4.91
CA ALA A 97 -4.52 8.58 -5.71
C ALA A 97 -3.42 7.52 -5.61
N GLU A 98 -2.74 7.23 -6.73
CA GLU A 98 -1.60 6.31 -6.74
C GLU A 98 -0.56 6.69 -7.80
N SER A 99 0.71 6.39 -7.53
CA SER A 99 1.82 6.64 -8.45
C SER A 99 1.83 5.65 -9.63
N CYS A 100 1.39 4.42 -9.39
CA CYS A 100 1.28 3.33 -10.35
C CYS A 100 0.34 2.25 -9.80
N THR A 101 -0.18 1.40 -10.67
CA THR A 101 -1.04 0.28 -10.28
C THR A 101 -0.27 -0.81 -9.54
N GLU A 102 -0.97 -1.70 -8.84
CA GLU A 102 -0.36 -2.87 -8.19
C GLU A 102 0.44 -3.75 -9.16
N ALA A 103 -0.11 -3.99 -10.34
CA ALA A 103 0.56 -4.81 -11.34
C ALA A 103 1.85 -4.15 -11.86
N GLU A 104 1.83 -2.84 -12.09
CA GLU A 104 3.03 -2.08 -12.51
C GLU A 104 4.09 -2.04 -11.41
N ALA A 105 3.67 -1.92 -10.15
CA ALA A 105 4.57 -1.90 -9.00
C ALA A 105 5.47 -3.14 -8.92
N GLU A 106 5.00 -4.30 -9.39
CA GLU A 106 5.79 -5.54 -9.41
C GLU A 106 6.44 -5.85 -10.77
N SER A 107 5.80 -5.49 -11.88
CA SER A 107 6.28 -5.83 -13.23
C SER A 107 7.35 -4.87 -13.77
N ALA A 108 7.43 -3.65 -13.23
CA ALA A 108 8.41 -2.65 -13.66
C ALA A 108 9.87 -3.13 -13.49
N ASN A 109 10.80 -2.45 -14.16
CA ASN A 109 12.25 -2.68 -14.02
C ASN A 109 12.67 -4.14 -14.26
N GLN A 110 12.13 -4.78 -15.30
CA GLN A 110 12.37 -6.19 -15.64
C GLN A 110 11.89 -7.13 -14.51
N GLY A 111 10.74 -6.85 -13.92
CA GLY A 111 10.16 -7.64 -12.84
C GLY A 111 10.72 -7.34 -11.45
N TRP A 112 11.76 -6.52 -11.30
CA TRP A 112 12.26 -6.07 -9.99
C TRP A 112 11.27 -5.17 -9.25
N GLY A 113 10.32 -4.61 -9.97
CA GLY A 113 9.31 -3.71 -9.46
C GLY A 113 9.84 -2.30 -9.21
N GLN A 114 8.98 -1.46 -8.63
CA GLN A 114 9.25 -0.08 -8.28
C GLN A 114 8.46 0.31 -7.03
N ALA A 115 8.86 1.39 -6.38
CA ALA A 115 8.10 1.93 -5.26
C ALA A 115 6.70 2.36 -5.71
N ARG A 116 5.69 2.02 -4.91
CA ARG A 116 4.30 2.42 -5.13
C ARG A 116 3.87 3.29 -3.97
N VAL A 117 3.37 4.47 -4.31
CA VAL A 117 2.74 5.39 -3.38
C VAL A 117 1.25 5.43 -3.65
N SER A 118 0.45 5.34 -2.60
CA SER A 118 -1.00 5.37 -2.71
C SER A 118 -1.65 6.00 -1.48
N GLY A 119 -2.83 6.57 -1.68
CA GLY A 119 -3.67 7.10 -0.62
C GLY A 119 -5.14 7.06 -1.02
N LYS A 120 -6.01 7.14 -0.02
CA LYS A 120 -7.46 7.26 -0.19
C LYS A 120 -8.03 8.21 0.85
N GLU A 121 -9.06 8.95 0.49
CA GLU A 121 -9.81 9.81 1.39
C GLU A 121 -11.32 9.60 1.15
N SER A 122 -12.05 9.30 2.23
CA SER A 122 -13.51 9.21 2.22
C SER A 122 -14.10 10.52 2.70
N PHE A 123 -15.10 11.06 2.00
CA PHE A 123 -15.67 12.36 2.34
C PHE A 123 -17.14 12.48 1.91
N ALA A 124 -17.84 13.42 2.54
CA ALA A 124 -19.15 13.85 2.12
C ALA A 124 -19.08 15.12 1.27
N ILE A 125 -19.96 15.21 0.27
CA ILE A 125 -20.32 16.46 -0.39
C ILE A 125 -21.65 16.91 0.19
N VAL A 126 -21.67 18.13 0.73
CA VAL A 126 -22.87 18.79 1.24
C VAL A 126 -23.31 19.84 0.24
N LYS A 127 -24.62 20.05 0.14
CA LYS A 127 -25.21 21.06 -0.75
C LYS A 127 -24.70 22.46 -0.41
N ASP A 128 -24.42 23.24 -1.45
CA ASP A 128 -23.99 24.65 -1.37
C ASP A 128 -22.68 24.88 -0.58
N GLU A 129 -21.94 23.82 -0.26
CA GLU A 129 -20.63 23.90 0.37
C GLU A 129 -19.50 23.82 -0.66
N SER A 130 -18.37 24.49 -0.34
CA SER A 130 -17.12 24.39 -1.08
C SER A 130 -16.05 23.77 -0.18
N LYS A 131 -15.43 22.67 -0.62
CA LYS A 131 -14.43 21.94 0.17
C LYS A 131 -13.22 21.54 -0.66
N THR A 132 -12.04 21.56 -0.05
CA THR A 132 -10.85 20.89 -0.60
C THR A 132 -10.71 19.53 0.06
N VAL A 133 -10.60 18.48 -0.75
CA VAL A 133 -10.36 17.11 -0.30
C VAL A 133 -8.89 16.80 -0.55
N THR A 134 -8.17 16.48 0.53
CA THR A 134 -6.75 16.15 0.49
C THR A 134 -6.55 14.65 0.65
N VAL A 135 -5.85 14.04 -0.30
CA VAL A 135 -5.38 12.65 -0.19
C VAL A 135 -3.91 12.68 0.19
N ASN A 136 -3.61 12.13 1.36
CA ASN A 136 -2.24 11.88 1.78
C ASN A 136 -1.81 10.52 1.23
N CYS A 137 -0.72 10.49 0.47
CA CYS A 137 -0.21 9.28 -0.16
C CYS A 137 1.15 8.91 0.43
N GLY A 138 1.21 7.70 1.01
CA GLY A 138 2.42 7.10 1.55
C GLY A 138 2.90 5.93 0.68
N VAL A 139 4.12 5.46 0.92
CA VAL A 139 4.60 4.22 0.28
C VAL A 139 3.75 3.07 0.81
N VAL A 140 3.22 2.20 -0.06
CA VAL A 140 2.41 1.05 0.36
C VAL A 140 3.12 -0.29 0.20
N ASN A 141 4.12 -0.35 -0.68
CA ASN A 141 4.87 -1.57 -0.93
C ASN A 141 6.21 -1.59 -0.20
N SER A 142 6.81 -2.77 -0.08
CA SER A 142 8.05 -2.97 0.65
C SER A 142 9.19 -3.33 -0.27
N SER A 143 10.38 -2.89 0.09
CA SER A 143 11.59 -3.14 -0.69
C SER A 143 12.52 -4.11 0.02
N VAL A 144 13.20 -4.94 -0.75
CA VAL A 144 14.29 -5.78 -0.27
C VAL A 144 15.53 -5.46 -1.08
N SER A 145 16.60 -5.12 -0.38
CA SER A 145 17.96 -4.98 -0.93
C SER A 145 18.88 -5.94 -0.21
N VAL A 146 20.05 -6.20 -0.78
CA VAL A 146 21.05 -7.05 -0.12
C VAL A 146 22.41 -6.39 -0.07
N LYS A 147 23.25 -6.84 0.86
CA LYS A 147 24.65 -6.43 0.96
C LYS A 147 25.53 -7.64 1.25
N PHE A 148 26.68 -7.70 0.59
CA PHE A 148 27.73 -8.65 0.92
C PHE A 148 28.90 -7.88 1.52
N SER A 149 29.55 -8.43 2.55
CA SER A 149 30.76 -7.83 3.13
C SER A 149 31.90 -7.77 2.10
N ASP A 150 32.81 -6.81 2.28
CA ASP A 150 33.99 -6.64 1.42
C ASP A 150 34.79 -7.94 1.28
N TYR A 151 34.90 -8.73 2.34
CA TYR A 151 35.55 -10.04 2.32
C TYR A 151 34.93 -10.96 1.23
N ILE A 152 33.61 -11.12 1.22
CA ILE A 152 32.91 -11.94 0.21
C ILE A 152 33.19 -11.41 -1.19
N THR A 153 33.06 -10.09 -1.36
CA THR A 153 33.21 -9.47 -2.68
C THR A 153 34.64 -9.52 -3.22
N SER A 154 35.62 -9.62 -2.33
CA SER A 154 37.06 -9.66 -2.66
C SER A 154 37.58 -11.08 -2.84
N MET A 155 37.10 -12.02 -2.02
CA MET A 155 37.61 -13.39 -1.99
C MET A 155 36.84 -14.33 -2.92
N PHE A 156 35.55 -14.06 -3.18
CA PHE A 156 34.70 -14.97 -3.95
C PHE A 156 34.29 -14.40 -5.30
N THR A 157 34.33 -15.28 -6.30
CA THR A 157 33.86 -14.97 -7.67
C THR A 157 32.38 -15.26 -7.84
N THR A 158 31.82 -16.19 -7.06
CA THR A 158 30.41 -16.56 -7.08
C THR A 158 29.81 -16.42 -5.67
N TYR A 159 28.66 -15.77 -5.57
CA TYR A 159 27.86 -15.66 -4.34
C TYR A 159 26.50 -15.11 -4.73
N SER A 160 25.45 -15.53 -4.02
CA SER A 160 24.12 -15.01 -4.28
C SER A 160 23.19 -15.07 -3.07
N ILE A 161 22.18 -14.20 -3.11
CA ILE A 161 20.95 -14.34 -2.34
C ILE A 161 19.80 -14.38 -3.34
N GLU A 162 19.09 -15.51 -3.35
CA GLU A 162 17.85 -15.66 -4.09
C GLU A 162 16.65 -15.33 -3.20
N LEU A 163 15.65 -14.63 -3.73
CA LEU A 163 14.46 -14.17 -3.01
C LEU A 163 13.21 -14.37 -3.88
N TYR A 164 12.13 -14.88 -3.30
CA TYR A 164 10.81 -14.91 -3.94
C TYR A 164 9.68 -14.85 -2.91
N ALA A 165 8.54 -14.29 -3.29
CA ALA A 165 7.35 -14.33 -2.44
C ALA A 165 6.73 -15.73 -2.51
N THR A 166 6.37 -16.32 -1.36
CA THR A 166 5.92 -17.73 -1.32
C THR A 166 4.60 -17.97 -2.03
N ASP A 167 3.81 -16.91 -2.23
CA ASP A 167 2.56 -16.89 -3.00
C ASP A 167 2.77 -16.59 -4.49
N ALA A 168 3.98 -16.24 -4.92
CA ALA A 168 4.32 -15.89 -6.29
C ALA A 168 5.73 -16.38 -6.67
N THR A 169 5.94 -17.70 -6.65
CA THR A 169 7.24 -18.34 -6.88
C THR A 169 7.80 -18.18 -8.30
N SER A 170 7.00 -17.72 -9.26
CA SER A 170 7.45 -17.40 -10.61
C SER A 170 8.27 -16.10 -10.68
N ARG A 171 8.18 -15.25 -9.66
CA ARG A 171 8.89 -13.97 -9.56
C ARG A 171 10.03 -14.11 -8.56
N THR A 172 11.14 -14.65 -9.06
CA THR A 172 12.36 -14.90 -8.29
C THR A 172 13.45 -13.90 -8.65
N PHE A 173 14.12 -13.40 -7.63
CA PHE A 173 15.22 -12.44 -7.73
C PHE A 173 16.51 -13.10 -7.28
N THR A 174 17.54 -13.01 -8.10
CA THR A 174 18.89 -13.42 -7.72
C THR A 174 19.76 -12.18 -7.60
N PHE A 175 20.13 -11.84 -6.37
CA PHE A 175 21.15 -10.84 -6.11
C PHE A 175 22.52 -11.51 -6.12
N ASP A 176 23.43 -11.00 -6.94
CA ASP A 176 24.79 -11.53 -7.08
C ASP A 176 25.78 -10.38 -7.33
N LYS A 177 27.06 -10.73 -7.54
CA LYS A 177 28.15 -9.78 -7.83
C LYS A 177 27.81 -8.72 -8.90
N SER A 178 27.00 -9.06 -9.90
CA SER A 178 26.70 -8.19 -11.02
C SER A 178 25.70 -7.08 -10.69
N ASN A 179 24.89 -7.25 -9.64
CA ASN A 179 23.69 -6.44 -9.47
C ASN A 179 23.36 -6.00 -8.04
N TYR A 180 23.98 -6.60 -7.02
CA TYR A 180 23.55 -6.41 -5.62
C TYR A 180 23.65 -4.98 -5.10
N THR A 181 24.55 -4.17 -5.67
CA THR A 181 24.80 -2.79 -5.23
C THR A 181 23.76 -1.78 -5.73
N PHE A 182 22.99 -2.12 -6.77
CA PHE A 182 22.07 -1.18 -7.43
C PHE A 182 20.67 -1.74 -7.67
N LYS A 183 20.45 -3.05 -7.58
CA LYS A 183 19.11 -3.63 -7.65
C LYS A 183 18.40 -3.57 -6.30
N THR A 184 17.09 -3.46 -6.35
CA THR A 184 16.18 -3.53 -5.20
C THR A 184 14.91 -4.20 -5.69
N ALA A 185 14.44 -5.21 -4.96
CA ALA A 185 13.21 -5.92 -5.28
C ALA A 185 12.04 -5.29 -4.52
N TYR A 186 10.95 -4.98 -5.20
CA TYR A 186 9.73 -4.43 -4.61
C TYR A 186 8.63 -5.48 -4.57
N PHE A 187 7.94 -5.57 -3.44
CA PHE A 187 6.84 -6.52 -3.21
C PHE A 187 5.61 -5.74 -2.78
N ASN A 188 4.49 -5.97 -3.43
CA ASN A 188 3.20 -5.53 -2.88
C ASN A 188 2.95 -6.34 -1.60
N VAL A 189 2.63 -5.64 -0.51
CA VAL A 189 2.43 -6.24 0.81
C VAL A 189 1.12 -5.71 1.37
N GLY A 190 0.20 -6.62 1.69
CA GLY A 190 -1.06 -6.27 2.36
C GLY A 190 -0.90 -6.14 3.87
N GLU A 191 -1.98 -5.79 4.56
CA GLU A 191 -1.99 -5.58 6.02
C GLU A 191 -1.55 -6.82 6.82
N SER A 192 -1.81 -8.03 6.31
CA SER A 192 -1.37 -9.28 6.92
C SER A 192 0.14 -9.56 6.78
N GLY A 193 0.87 -8.69 6.09
CA GLY A 193 2.23 -8.94 5.63
C GLY A 193 2.29 -9.93 4.47
N ARG A 194 3.49 -10.11 3.91
CA ARG A 194 3.76 -11.05 2.81
C ARG A 194 5.03 -11.83 3.06
N LYS A 195 4.93 -13.15 2.96
CA LYS A 195 6.06 -14.04 3.23
C LYS A 195 6.98 -14.16 2.02
N VAL A 196 8.26 -13.93 2.25
CA VAL A 196 9.35 -14.08 1.27
C VAL A 196 10.28 -15.19 1.75
N ALA A 197 10.56 -16.13 0.86
CA ALA A 197 11.61 -17.12 1.06
C ALA A 197 12.92 -16.58 0.52
N TYR A 198 14.03 -16.93 1.17
CA TYR A 198 15.36 -16.59 0.71
C TYR A 198 16.32 -17.77 0.79
N THR A 199 17.30 -17.75 -0.12
CA THR A 199 18.36 -18.75 -0.21
C THR A 199 19.70 -18.04 -0.33
N VAL A 200 20.59 -18.23 0.65
CA VAL A 200 21.96 -17.70 0.66
C VAL A 200 22.92 -18.78 0.14
N SER A 201 23.65 -18.46 -0.91
CA SER A 201 24.65 -19.34 -1.53
C SER A 201 26.03 -18.69 -1.52
N LEU A 202 27.01 -19.39 -0.95
CA LEU A 202 28.43 -19.01 -0.96
C LEU A 202 29.27 -20.20 -1.48
N PRO A 203 30.47 -20.00 -2.06
CA PRO A 203 31.22 -21.06 -2.74
C PRO A 203 31.58 -22.26 -1.86
N SER A 204 31.85 -22.01 -0.57
CA SER A 204 32.19 -23.06 0.38
C SER A 204 30.97 -23.76 0.99
N PHE A 205 29.76 -23.30 0.67
CA PHE A 205 28.55 -23.93 1.20
C PHE A 205 28.30 -25.24 0.46
N LYS A 206 28.33 -26.36 1.18
CA LYS A 206 27.89 -27.66 0.69
C LYS A 206 26.40 -27.62 0.36
N ASN A 207 25.60 -26.93 1.17
CA ASN A 207 24.19 -26.66 0.89
C ASN A 207 23.87 -25.18 1.12
N PRO A 208 23.11 -24.54 0.22
CA PRO A 208 22.63 -23.18 0.45
C PRO A 208 21.81 -23.09 1.75
N TYR A 209 21.97 -21.97 2.47
CA TYR A 209 21.15 -21.68 3.65
C TYR A 209 19.80 -21.11 3.23
N THR A 210 18.70 -21.69 3.69
CA THR A 210 17.35 -21.23 3.37
C THR A 210 16.64 -20.67 4.59
N GLY A 211 15.79 -19.68 4.38
CA GLY A 211 14.97 -19.09 5.42
C GLY A 211 13.75 -18.38 4.86
N THR A 212 12.94 -17.85 5.77
CA THR A 212 11.77 -17.04 5.40
C THR A 212 11.71 -15.78 6.23
N LEU A 213 11.17 -14.72 5.65
CA LEU A 213 10.94 -13.42 6.26
C LEU A 213 9.50 -12.97 5.93
N THR A 214 8.78 -12.47 6.92
CA THR A 214 7.49 -11.80 6.66
C THR A 214 7.75 -10.32 6.49
N LEU A 215 7.46 -9.80 5.30
CA LEU A 215 7.49 -8.37 5.03
C LEU A 215 6.23 -7.72 5.58
N GLU A 216 6.39 -6.63 6.31
CA GLU A 216 5.35 -5.68 6.65
C GLU A 216 5.24 -4.63 5.54
N PRO A 217 4.07 -4.00 5.32
CA PRO A 217 3.91 -2.96 4.31
C PRO A 217 4.76 -1.73 4.62
N SER A 218 5.13 -0.98 3.57
CA SER A 218 5.83 0.30 3.69
C SER A 218 7.21 0.23 4.35
N LYS A 219 7.87 -0.93 4.32
CA LYS A 219 9.17 -1.18 4.97
C LYS A 219 10.32 -1.36 3.98
N SER A 220 11.52 -1.02 4.43
CA SER A 220 12.77 -1.21 3.70
C SER A 220 13.62 -2.27 4.38
N TYR A 221 13.73 -3.45 3.77
CA TYR A 221 14.53 -4.55 4.26
C TYR A 221 15.91 -4.56 3.60
N ASN A 222 16.95 -4.81 4.39
CA ASN A 222 18.30 -5.09 3.92
C ASN A 222 18.77 -6.42 4.51
N LEU A 223 19.03 -7.39 3.64
CA LEU A 223 19.67 -8.66 4.02
C LEU A 223 21.17 -8.53 3.79
N SER A 224 21.95 -8.58 4.87
CA SER A 224 23.41 -8.46 4.81
C SER A 224 24.08 -9.76 5.18
N VAL A 225 24.94 -10.29 4.31
CA VAL A 225 25.77 -11.46 4.62
C VAL A 225 27.20 -10.99 4.85
N LYS A 226 27.73 -11.33 6.02
CA LYS A 226 29.09 -11.00 6.45
C LYS A 226 29.88 -12.27 6.74
N VAL A 227 31.17 -12.22 6.46
CA VAL A 227 32.14 -13.24 6.87
C VAL A 227 33.16 -12.57 7.77
N GLU A 228 33.34 -13.09 8.97
CA GLU A 228 34.27 -12.59 9.97
C GLU A 228 35.21 -13.72 10.42
N GLY A 229 36.45 -13.38 10.77
CA GLY A 229 37.48 -14.33 11.19
C GLY A 229 38.39 -14.82 10.05
N GLU A 230 39.45 -15.53 10.41
CA GLU A 230 40.49 -16.03 9.49
C GLU A 230 40.64 -17.56 9.60
N GLY A 231 41.01 -18.21 8.49
CA GLY A 231 41.30 -19.63 8.44
C GLY A 231 40.09 -20.51 8.76
N THR A 232 40.20 -21.38 9.78
CA THR A 232 39.16 -22.34 10.19
C THR A 232 38.14 -21.78 11.19
N ASN A 233 38.32 -20.53 11.63
CA ASN A 233 37.47 -19.81 12.58
C ASN A 233 36.55 -18.79 11.89
N THR A 234 36.31 -18.96 10.59
CA THR A 234 35.37 -18.12 9.85
C THR A 234 33.94 -18.34 10.36
N THR A 235 33.27 -17.23 10.67
CA THR A 235 31.86 -17.17 11.02
C THR A 235 31.13 -16.42 9.93
N VAL A 236 30.05 -17.00 9.44
CA VAL A 236 29.19 -16.36 8.45
C VAL A 236 27.92 -15.92 9.14
N THR A 237 27.54 -14.66 8.97
CA THR A 237 26.40 -14.06 9.63
C THR A 237 25.46 -13.47 8.59
N LEU A 238 24.16 -13.76 8.71
CA LEU A 238 23.08 -13.09 8.01
C LEU A 238 22.40 -12.10 8.95
N GLY A 239 22.56 -10.81 8.68
CA GLY A 239 21.83 -9.72 9.34
C GLY A 239 20.62 -9.30 8.52
N ILE A 240 19.48 -9.07 9.16
CA ILE A 240 18.28 -8.51 8.56
C ILE A 240 18.00 -7.18 9.25
N THR A 241 18.07 -6.10 8.47
CA THR A 241 17.80 -4.74 8.93
C THR A 241 16.51 -4.24 8.31
N VAL A 242 15.65 -3.60 9.11
CA VAL A 242 14.39 -2.98 8.68
C VAL A 242 14.46 -1.48 8.97
N ASP A 243 14.28 -0.66 7.93
CA ASP A 243 14.36 0.80 8.02
C ASP A 243 15.64 1.31 8.71
N GLY A 244 16.76 0.60 8.56
CA GLY A 244 18.04 0.93 9.18
C GLY A 244 18.25 0.36 10.59
N THR A 245 17.25 -0.31 11.18
CA THR A 245 17.34 -0.96 12.50
C THR A 245 17.54 -2.46 12.36
N LEU A 246 18.51 -3.04 13.07
CA LEU A 246 18.74 -4.48 13.07
C LEU A 246 17.54 -5.20 13.71
N LEU A 247 16.87 -6.06 12.95
CA LEU A 247 15.76 -6.89 13.42
C LEU A 247 16.27 -8.25 13.90
N GLU A 248 17.16 -8.86 13.13
CA GLU A 248 17.61 -10.22 13.36
C GLU A 248 19.05 -10.40 12.89
N GLU A 249 19.81 -11.21 13.62
CA GLU A 249 21.16 -11.65 13.23
C GLU A 249 21.28 -13.15 13.43
N LYS A 250 21.71 -13.87 12.39
CA LYS A 250 21.82 -15.33 12.38
C LYS A 250 23.22 -15.77 12.02
N ILE A 251 23.80 -16.65 12.83
CA ILE A 251 25.02 -17.39 12.46
C ILE A 251 24.60 -18.52 11.51
N LEU A 252 25.19 -18.55 10.33
CA LEU A 252 24.93 -19.59 9.34
C LEU A 252 25.74 -20.85 9.68
N PRO A 253 25.15 -22.05 9.56
CA PRO A 253 25.74 -23.28 10.08
C PRO A 253 26.97 -23.76 9.30
N GLU A 254 27.12 -23.34 8.04
CA GLU A 254 28.21 -23.78 7.18
C GLU A 254 29.43 -22.85 7.28
N LYS A 255 30.60 -23.45 7.51
CA LYS A 255 31.88 -22.73 7.58
C LYS A 255 32.44 -22.45 6.19
N ILE A 256 33.19 -21.37 6.07
CA ILE A 256 33.87 -20.99 4.83
C ILE A 256 35.33 -21.43 4.90
N ASN A 257 35.83 -22.07 3.83
CA ASN A 257 37.27 -22.26 3.64
C ASN A 257 37.79 -21.13 2.75
N PRO A 258 38.63 -20.20 3.26
CA PRO A 258 39.16 -19.07 2.49
C PRO A 258 40.04 -19.45 1.29
N TYR A 259 40.53 -20.70 1.25
CA TYR A 259 41.63 -21.12 0.37
C TYR A 259 41.18 -22.02 -0.79
N MET A 260 39.91 -21.98 -1.19
CA MET A 260 39.41 -22.71 -2.36
C MET A 260 39.36 -21.83 -3.60
#